data_AF-J8HPR3-F1
#
_entry.id   AF-J8HPR3-F1
#
_cell.length_a   1.000
_cell.length_b   1.000
_cell.length_c   1.000
_cell.angle_alpha   90.00
_cell.angle_beta   90.00
_cell.angle_gamma   90.00
#
_symmetry.space_group_name_H-M   'P 1'
#
loop_
_entity.id
_entity.type
_entity.pdbx_description
1 polymer ?
#
loop_
_entity_poly.entity_id
_entity_poly.type
_entity_poly.pdbx_seq_one_letter_code
_entity_poly.pdbx_strand_id
1 'polypeptide(L)'
;MLTIKKYKLNPFNGFPPDWYVGGPAVPPEYQVERYKDCGPLHPGAKDLGFPTIQYGAPIHAIEKGTVRYLRRNSTHCTDDAHCPDFDNMVLIEGNDHGYTGYHHVKPLSDLQEGMFVEAGQKIGHIDDSGVTSGPHLHLARYTAGELATWWHSDRGTCDWGLAGWDAPDLDPGEDPYN
;
A
#
# COMPACT_ATOMS: atom_id res chain seq x y z
N MET A 1 6.40 -25.93 -5.33
CA MET A 1 7.32 -24.82 -5.64
C MET A 1 6.56 -23.54 -5.34
N LEU A 2 7.10 -22.74 -4.43
CA LEU A 2 6.44 -21.59 -3.81
C LEU A 2 6.51 -20.41 -4.79
N THR A 3 5.39 -20.03 -5.39
CA THR A 3 5.33 -18.90 -6.32
C THR A 3 4.70 -17.72 -5.61
N ILE A 4 5.53 -16.72 -5.31
CA ILE A 4 5.11 -15.39 -4.85
C ILE A 4 4.26 -14.78 -5.97
N LYS A 5 2.98 -14.48 -5.71
CA LYS A 5 2.04 -13.98 -6.73
C LYS A 5 1.99 -12.45 -6.66
N LYS A 6 2.48 -11.79 -7.70
CA LYS A 6 2.39 -10.33 -7.89
C LYS A 6 0.92 -9.92 -8.04
N TYR A 7 0.49 -8.86 -7.36
CA TYR A 7 -0.90 -8.40 -7.37
C TYR A 7 -1.13 -7.29 -8.40
N LYS A 8 -2.23 -7.42 -9.14
CA LYS A 8 -2.85 -6.39 -9.95
C LYS A 8 -3.63 -5.54 -8.98
N LEU A 9 -2.99 -4.45 -8.67
CA LEU A 9 -3.54 -3.41 -7.88
C LEU A 9 -4.66 -2.75 -8.69
N ASN A 10 -5.91 -2.87 -8.25
CA ASN A 10 -6.96 -1.99 -8.76
C ASN A 10 -6.51 -0.57 -8.42
N PRO A 11 -6.23 0.29 -9.41
CA PRO A 11 -5.69 1.60 -9.15
C PRO A 11 -6.60 2.32 -8.16
N PHE A 12 -6.01 2.86 -7.11
CA PHE A 12 -6.46 4.18 -6.72
C PHE A 12 -6.06 5.08 -7.90
N ASN A 13 -7.07 5.63 -8.62
CA ASN A 13 -6.96 6.36 -9.90
C ASN A 13 -5.57 6.99 -10.15
N GLY A 14 -4.77 6.61 -11.16
CA GLY A 14 -5.01 5.77 -12.34
C GLY A 14 -3.78 4.93 -12.74
N PHE A 15 -3.92 3.85 -13.51
CA PHE A 15 -4.88 3.62 -14.61
C PHE A 15 -5.41 2.16 -14.74
N PRO A 16 -6.59 1.94 -15.39
CA PRO A 16 -7.28 0.64 -15.53
C PRO A 16 -6.73 -0.27 -16.68
N PRO A 17 -7.27 -1.50 -16.86
CA PRO A 17 -6.65 -2.60 -17.61
C PRO A 17 -6.86 -2.59 -19.15
N ASP A 18 -6.02 -3.33 -19.87
CA ASP A 18 -6.03 -3.87 -21.25
C ASP A 18 -6.51 -3.06 -22.47
N TRP A 19 -7.19 -1.92 -22.32
CA TRP A 19 -7.30 -0.89 -23.39
C TRP A 19 -6.11 0.09 -23.36
N TYR A 20 -5.07 -0.26 -22.61
CA TYR A 20 -3.90 0.52 -22.19
C TYR A 20 -2.96 0.99 -23.33
N VAL A 21 -3.34 0.83 -24.59
CA VAL A 21 -2.62 1.41 -25.75
C VAL A 21 -3.45 2.52 -26.43
N GLY A 22 -4.60 2.93 -25.89
CA GLY A 22 -5.47 3.92 -26.54
C GLY A 22 -6.36 4.81 -25.67
N GLY A 23 -6.25 4.78 -24.34
CA GLY A 23 -7.04 5.68 -23.48
C GLY A 23 -6.42 7.07 -23.26
N PRO A 24 -7.21 8.05 -22.81
CA PRO A 24 -6.73 9.40 -22.56
C PRO A 24 -5.69 9.40 -21.43
N ALA A 25 -4.61 10.17 -21.57
CA ALA A 25 -3.53 10.32 -20.59
C ALA A 25 -4.04 10.66 -19.17
N VAL A 26 -3.35 10.20 -18.10
CA VAL A 26 -3.74 10.54 -16.73
C VAL A 26 -3.63 12.06 -16.62
N PRO A 27 -4.68 12.77 -16.22
CA PRO A 27 -4.55 14.18 -15.91
C PRO A 27 -3.41 14.39 -14.89
N PRO A 28 -2.54 15.40 -15.07
CA PRO A 28 -1.38 15.61 -14.19
C PRO A 28 -1.70 15.58 -12.69
N GLU A 29 -2.90 16.03 -12.30
CA GLU A 29 -3.38 16.08 -10.92
C GLU A 29 -3.63 14.71 -10.26
N TYR A 30 -3.66 13.62 -11.03
CA TYR A 30 -3.81 12.23 -10.56
C TYR A 30 -2.58 11.36 -10.89
N GLN A 31 -1.50 11.95 -11.38
CA GLN A 31 -0.25 11.21 -11.58
C GLN A 31 0.36 10.87 -10.23
N VAL A 32 0.65 9.59 -10.01
CA VAL A 32 1.27 9.12 -8.78
C VAL A 32 2.70 9.64 -8.69
N GLU A 33 2.98 10.37 -7.63
CA GLU A 33 4.29 10.89 -7.28
C GLU A 33 4.96 9.98 -6.24
N ARG A 34 6.26 9.72 -6.45
CA ARG A 34 7.11 9.06 -5.44
C ARG A 34 7.72 10.12 -4.55
N TYR A 35 7.32 10.17 -3.29
CA TYR A 35 7.96 11.05 -2.32
C TYR A 35 9.20 10.39 -1.70
N LYS A 36 9.16 9.06 -1.53
CA LYS A 36 10.28 8.28 -1.02
C LYS A 36 10.25 6.87 -1.60
N ASP A 37 11.41 6.37 -1.99
CA ASP A 37 11.55 5.02 -2.53
C ASP A 37 12.00 4.02 -1.45
N CYS A 38 11.88 2.73 -1.79
CA CYS A 38 12.32 1.63 -0.95
C CYS A 38 13.84 1.61 -0.78
N GLY A 39 14.31 1.35 0.43
CA GLY A 39 15.74 1.30 0.72
C GLY A 39 16.06 1.06 2.20
N PRO A 40 17.33 1.19 2.62
CA PRO A 40 17.75 0.87 3.98
C PRO A 40 17.05 1.67 5.08
N LEU A 41 16.62 2.91 4.79
CA LEU A 41 15.87 3.80 5.69
C LEU A 41 14.36 3.77 5.39
N HIS A 42 13.92 2.83 4.56
CA HIS A 42 12.55 2.64 4.12
C HIS A 42 12.28 1.19 3.66
N PRO A 43 12.54 0.21 4.54
CA PRO A 43 12.61 -1.19 4.14
C PRO A 43 11.23 -1.69 3.70
N GLY A 44 11.14 -2.13 2.45
CA GLY A 44 9.91 -2.63 1.85
C GLY A 44 8.89 -1.56 1.47
N ALA A 45 9.14 -0.28 1.73
CA ALA A 45 8.14 0.77 1.65
C ALA A 45 8.39 1.81 0.56
N LYS A 46 7.31 2.42 0.06
CA LYS A 46 7.32 3.60 -0.82
C LYS A 46 6.29 4.61 -0.31
N ASP A 47 6.66 5.88 -0.30
CA ASP A 47 5.75 6.97 0.04
C ASP A 47 5.15 7.51 -1.27
N LEU A 48 3.84 7.40 -1.39
CA LEU A 48 3.07 7.65 -2.60
C LEU A 48 2.11 8.81 -2.40
N GLY A 49 2.05 9.72 -3.36
CA GLY A 49 1.08 10.81 -3.36
C GLY A 49 0.63 11.15 -4.76
N PHE A 50 -0.15 12.22 -4.87
CA PHE A 50 -0.47 12.90 -6.11
C PHE A 50 -0.82 14.35 -5.75
N PRO A 51 -0.69 15.34 -6.65
CA PRO A 51 -0.77 16.75 -6.30
C PRO A 51 -2.03 17.18 -5.54
N THR A 52 -3.13 16.44 -5.68
CA THR A 52 -4.43 16.75 -5.07
C THR A 52 -4.81 15.83 -3.90
N ILE A 53 -3.90 14.99 -3.42
CA ILE A 53 -4.15 14.11 -2.28
C ILE A 53 -4.39 14.93 -1.01
N GLN A 54 -5.39 14.51 -0.22
CA GLN A 54 -5.79 15.19 1.01
C GLN A 54 -5.94 14.17 2.14
N TYR A 55 -5.79 14.63 3.39
CA TYR A 55 -6.25 13.85 4.53
C TYR A 55 -7.74 13.55 4.37
N GLY A 56 -8.13 12.31 4.70
CA GLY A 56 -9.47 11.80 4.43
C GLY A 56 -9.67 11.25 3.02
N ALA A 57 -8.67 11.30 2.13
CA ALA A 57 -8.75 10.59 0.85
C ALA A 57 -8.96 9.09 1.12
N PRO A 58 -9.88 8.41 0.41
CA PRO A 58 -10.11 6.99 0.65
C PRO A 58 -8.84 6.18 0.39
N ILE A 59 -8.74 4.99 0.99
CA ILE A 59 -7.74 3.99 0.65
C ILE A 59 -8.44 2.66 0.44
N HIS A 60 -8.11 2.01 -0.67
CA HIS A 60 -8.65 0.72 -1.06
C HIS A 60 -7.55 -0.34 -1.00
N ALA A 61 -7.94 -1.56 -0.68
CA ALA A 61 -7.04 -2.71 -0.67
C ALA A 61 -6.46 -2.92 -2.07
N ILE A 62 -5.14 -3.01 -2.12
CA ILE A 62 -4.31 -3.21 -3.31
C ILE A 62 -4.40 -4.64 -3.80
N GLU A 63 -4.58 -5.55 -2.86
CA GLU A 63 -4.72 -6.97 -3.09
C GLU A 63 -5.85 -7.49 -2.23
N LYS A 64 -6.43 -8.63 -2.64
CA LYS A 64 -7.31 -9.38 -1.77
C LYS A 64 -6.50 -10.13 -0.74
N GLY A 65 -7.05 -10.29 0.46
CA GLY A 65 -6.34 -10.96 1.53
C GLY A 65 -7.06 -10.88 2.85
N THR A 66 -6.40 -11.32 3.91
CA THR A 66 -6.92 -11.28 5.27
C THR A 66 -6.31 -10.11 6.02
N VAL A 67 -7.13 -9.29 6.66
CA VAL A 67 -6.66 -8.26 7.60
C VAL A 67 -6.00 -8.96 8.78
N ARG A 68 -4.71 -8.74 9.00
CA ARG A 68 -3.95 -9.43 10.05
C ARG A 68 -3.60 -8.53 11.23
N TYR A 69 -3.57 -7.22 11.03
CA TYR A 69 -3.27 -6.26 12.08
C TYR A 69 -3.91 -4.92 11.77
N LEU A 70 -4.46 -4.29 12.80
CA LEU A 70 -4.98 -2.93 12.72
C LEU A 70 -4.39 -2.10 13.85
N ARG A 71 -3.92 -0.89 13.52
CA ARG A 71 -3.59 0.12 14.51
C ARG A 71 -4.47 1.35 14.31
N ARG A 72 -5.00 1.85 15.42
CA ARG A 72 -5.96 2.95 15.47
C ARG A 72 -5.57 3.89 16.61
N ASN A 73 -5.98 5.15 16.47
CA ASN A 73 -5.80 6.21 17.46
C ASN A 73 -4.32 6.56 17.74
N SER A 74 -3.43 6.32 16.79
CA SER A 74 -2.09 6.88 16.79
C SER A 74 -2.13 8.41 16.66
N THR A 75 -1.21 9.08 17.33
CA THR A 75 -1.08 10.55 17.31
C THR A 75 -0.26 11.03 16.13
N HIS A 76 -0.55 12.23 15.64
CA HIS A 76 0.34 12.96 14.73
C HIS A 76 1.60 13.43 15.49
N CYS A 77 2.75 13.38 14.80
CA CYS A 77 4.05 13.79 15.30
C CYS A 77 4.75 14.69 14.28
N THR A 78 5.39 15.76 14.74
CA THR A 78 6.13 16.71 13.88
C THR A 78 7.60 16.35 13.69
N ASP A 79 8.15 15.48 14.54
CA ASP A 79 9.51 14.96 14.42
C ASP A 79 9.64 13.53 14.96
N ASP A 80 10.59 12.76 14.42
CA ASP A 80 10.88 11.38 14.81
C ASP A 80 11.32 11.26 16.27
N ALA A 81 11.97 12.28 16.84
CA ALA A 81 12.59 12.20 18.16
C ALA A 81 11.56 12.15 19.30
N HIS A 82 10.33 12.60 19.06
CA HIS A 82 9.27 12.67 20.07
C HIS A 82 7.98 11.95 19.65
N CYS A 83 8.05 11.05 18.67
CA CYS A 83 6.91 10.22 18.31
C CYS A 83 6.90 8.94 19.15
N PRO A 84 5.86 8.65 19.96
CA PRO A 84 5.79 7.49 20.85
C PRO A 84 5.60 6.13 20.12
N ASP A 85 6.14 6.06 18.91
CA ASP A 85 6.06 5.01 17.92
C ASP A 85 4.66 4.72 17.36
N PHE A 86 4.68 4.71 16.04
CA PHE A 86 3.75 4.12 15.10
C PHE A 86 2.44 4.84 14.74
N ASP A 87 2.18 4.87 13.44
CA ASP A 87 1.07 5.46 12.70
C ASP A 87 -0.19 4.57 12.68
N ASN A 88 -1.37 5.08 12.36
CA ASN A 88 -2.52 4.23 12.07
C ASN A 88 -2.25 3.41 10.82
N MET A 89 -2.59 2.13 10.87
CA MET A 89 -2.31 1.25 9.74
C MET A 89 -3.31 0.11 9.58
N VAL A 90 -3.35 -0.40 8.36
CA VAL A 90 -3.95 -1.69 8.00
C VAL A 90 -2.83 -2.61 7.53
N LEU A 91 -2.79 -3.85 8.03
CA LEU A 91 -1.93 -4.90 7.49
C LEU A 91 -2.80 -5.99 6.87
N ILE A 92 -2.57 -6.29 5.59
CA ILE A 92 -3.24 -7.38 4.87
C ILE A 92 -2.20 -8.45 4.55
N GLU A 93 -2.49 -9.70 4.90
CA GLU A 93 -1.76 -10.84 4.35
C GLU A 93 -2.45 -11.30 3.07
N GLY A 94 -1.67 -11.31 2.00
CA GLY A 94 -2.10 -11.78 0.69
C GLY A 94 -2.15 -13.31 0.58
N ASN A 95 -2.64 -13.78 -0.56
CA ASN A 95 -2.61 -15.19 -0.95
C ASN A 95 -1.21 -15.79 -1.08
N ASP A 96 -0.19 -14.98 -1.28
CA ASP A 96 1.22 -15.37 -1.30
C ASP A 96 1.86 -15.37 0.09
N HIS A 97 1.05 -15.18 1.14
CA HIS A 97 1.43 -15.09 2.55
C HIS A 97 2.36 -13.93 2.92
N GLY A 98 2.70 -13.06 1.96
CA GLY A 98 3.37 -11.80 2.27
C GLY A 98 2.39 -10.77 2.82
N TYR A 99 2.91 -9.75 3.48
CA TYR A 99 2.11 -8.72 4.13
C TYR A 99 2.23 -7.38 3.40
N THR A 100 1.10 -6.70 3.25
CA THR A 100 1.03 -5.34 2.71
C THR A 100 0.52 -4.40 3.79
N GLY A 101 1.38 -3.47 4.16
CA GLY A 101 1.12 -2.44 5.17
C GLY A 101 0.68 -1.14 4.52
N TYR A 102 -0.46 -0.61 4.97
CA TYR A 102 -1.01 0.67 4.56
C TYR A 102 -0.88 1.60 5.76
N HIS A 103 0.11 2.48 5.70
CA HIS A 103 0.53 3.35 6.80
C HIS A 103 0.05 4.78 6.60
N HIS A 104 -0.11 5.52 7.69
CA HIS A 104 -0.84 6.79 7.75
C HIS A 104 -2.28 6.64 7.24
N VAL A 105 -2.90 5.50 7.59
CA VAL A 105 -4.26 5.14 7.16
C VAL A 105 -5.11 4.84 8.38
N LYS A 106 -6.12 5.69 8.60
CA LYS A 106 -7.19 5.41 9.55
C LYS A 106 -8.07 4.29 9.01
N PRO A 107 -8.10 3.10 9.63
CA PRO A 107 -8.92 2.02 9.10
C PRO A 107 -10.42 2.32 9.28
N LEU A 108 -11.27 1.76 8.43
CA LEU A 108 -12.74 1.88 8.60
C LEU A 108 -13.17 1.31 9.94
N SER A 109 -14.19 1.88 10.59
CA SER A 109 -14.61 1.48 11.94
C SER A 109 -15.11 0.04 12.04
N ASP A 110 -15.65 -0.50 10.95
CA ASP A 110 -16.18 -1.86 10.83
C ASP A 110 -15.13 -2.89 10.38
N LEU A 111 -13.94 -2.44 9.93
CA LEU A 111 -12.83 -3.33 9.58
C LEU A 111 -12.23 -3.98 10.83
N GLN A 112 -12.07 -5.30 10.81
CA GLN A 112 -11.58 -6.11 11.92
C GLN A 112 -10.48 -7.07 11.47
N GLU A 113 -9.57 -7.40 12.38
CA GLU A 113 -8.59 -8.46 12.17
C GLU A 113 -9.32 -9.80 11.94
N GLY A 114 -8.82 -10.59 10.99
CA GLY A 114 -9.44 -11.83 10.51
C GLY A 114 -10.44 -11.64 9.38
N MET A 115 -10.86 -10.41 9.06
CA MET A 115 -11.73 -10.16 7.91
C MET A 115 -10.99 -10.38 6.59
N PHE A 116 -11.66 -11.04 5.65
CA PHE A 116 -11.22 -11.06 4.25
C PHE A 116 -11.66 -9.77 3.55
N VAL A 117 -10.79 -9.21 2.72
CA VAL A 117 -11.08 -8.05 1.87
C VAL A 117 -10.76 -8.37 0.43
N GLU A 118 -11.55 -7.83 -0.50
CA GLU A 118 -11.30 -7.92 -1.93
C GLU A 118 -10.39 -6.78 -2.41
N ALA A 119 -9.65 -7.00 -3.51
CA ALA A 119 -8.91 -5.93 -4.16
C ALA A 119 -9.87 -4.83 -4.65
N GLY A 120 -9.58 -3.57 -4.33
CA GLY A 120 -10.46 -2.43 -4.57
C GLY A 120 -11.51 -2.19 -3.47
N GLN A 121 -11.61 -3.06 -2.45
CA GLN A 121 -12.47 -2.79 -1.30
C GLN A 121 -11.89 -1.65 -0.46
N LYS A 122 -12.75 -0.72 -0.03
CA LYS A 122 -12.30 0.38 0.84
C LYS A 122 -11.91 -0.17 2.21
N ILE A 123 -10.74 0.23 2.70
CA ILE A 123 -10.18 -0.24 3.97
C ILE A 123 -9.88 0.89 4.95
N GLY A 124 -9.82 2.13 4.47
CA GLY A 124 -9.59 3.28 5.32
C GLY A 124 -9.53 4.59 4.56
N HIS A 125 -8.84 5.55 5.17
CA HIS A 125 -8.60 6.86 4.62
C HIS A 125 -7.22 7.36 5.06
N ILE A 126 -6.56 8.15 4.21
CA ILE A 126 -5.32 8.84 4.57
C ILE A 126 -5.54 9.68 5.82
N ASP A 127 -4.64 9.59 6.79
CA ASP A 127 -4.62 10.44 7.97
C ASP A 127 -3.22 11.01 8.22
N ASP A 128 -3.07 11.75 9.32
CA ASP A 128 -1.85 12.46 9.71
C ASP A 128 -1.07 11.73 10.81
N SER A 129 -1.47 10.52 11.19
CA SER A 129 -0.89 9.81 12.33
C SER A 129 0.57 9.42 12.10
N GLY A 130 1.37 9.32 13.17
CA GLY A 130 2.81 9.12 13.06
C GLY A 130 3.52 10.39 12.54
N VAL A 131 4.73 10.21 12.00
CA VAL A 131 5.52 11.32 11.48
C VAL A 131 5.16 11.58 10.02
N THR A 132 4.36 12.62 9.79
CA THR A 132 3.93 13.02 8.46
C THR A 132 4.21 14.50 8.22
N SER A 133 4.67 14.86 7.02
CA SER A 133 4.88 16.26 6.60
C SER A 133 3.75 16.79 5.70
N GLY A 134 2.87 15.90 5.27
CA GLY A 134 1.72 16.16 4.43
C GLY A 134 0.97 14.87 4.06
N PRO A 135 -0.18 14.98 3.38
CA PRO A 135 -0.96 13.80 2.99
C PRO A 135 -0.20 12.94 1.97
N HIS A 136 -0.01 11.67 2.30
CA HIS A 136 0.58 10.66 1.43
C HIS A 136 0.22 9.26 1.96
N LEU A 137 0.38 8.23 1.14
CA LEU A 137 0.31 6.84 1.54
C LEU A 137 1.73 6.28 1.71
N HIS A 138 2.09 5.84 2.91
CA HIS A 138 3.24 4.98 3.10
C HIS A 138 2.79 3.53 2.86
N LEU A 139 3.23 2.94 1.75
CA LEU A 139 2.84 1.59 1.35
C LEU A 139 4.03 0.67 1.48
N ALA A 140 3.90 -0.39 2.28
CA ALA A 140 4.97 -1.34 2.54
C ALA A 140 4.61 -2.75 2.10
N ARG A 141 5.60 -3.48 1.59
CA ARG A 141 5.51 -4.91 1.28
C ARG A 141 6.55 -5.70 2.05
N TYR A 142 6.09 -6.77 2.68
CA TYR A 142 6.90 -7.71 3.43
C TYR A 142 6.74 -9.13 2.89
N THR A 143 7.83 -9.90 2.93
CA THR A 143 7.84 -11.32 2.56
C THR A 143 6.97 -12.16 3.50
N ALA A 144 6.69 -13.41 3.12
CA ALA A 144 5.93 -14.34 3.94
C ALA A 144 6.63 -14.75 5.25
N GLY A 145 5.84 -15.19 6.24
CA GLY A 145 6.34 -15.61 7.55
C GLY A 145 5.42 -15.23 8.71
N GLU A 146 5.91 -15.40 9.94
CA GLU A 146 5.13 -15.20 11.16
C GLU A 146 4.62 -13.77 11.33
N LEU A 147 3.38 -13.62 11.81
CA LEU A 147 2.81 -12.30 12.07
C LEU A 147 3.61 -11.56 13.15
N ALA A 148 4.10 -12.22 14.19
CA ALA A 148 4.83 -11.56 15.28
C ALA A 148 6.09 -10.78 14.84
N THR A 149 6.62 -11.08 13.65
CA THR A 149 7.86 -10.50 13.11
C THR A 149 7.66 -9.82 11.77
N TRP A 150 6.43 -9.53 11.35
CA TRP A 150 6.15 -8.93 10.03
C TRP A 150 6.93 -7.62 9.80
N TRP A 151 7.10 -6.83 10.87
CA TRP A 151 7.71 -5.50 10.87
C TRP A 151 9.24 -5.50 10.81
N HIS A 152 9.87 -6.68 10.89
CA HIS A 152 11.32 -6.75 10.82
C HIS A 152 11.81 -6.27 9.45
N SER A 153 12.84 -5.42 9.44
CA SER A 153 13.33 -4.76 8.23
C SER A 153 13.91 -5.73 7.20
N ASP A 154 14.43 -6.89 7.62
CA ASP A 154 14.91 -7.96 6.73
C ASP A 154 13.80 -8.65 5.93
N ARG A 155 12.54 -8.45 6.33
CA ARG A 155 11.37 -8.94 5.61
C ARG A 155 10.80 -7.93 4.64
N GLY A 156 11.16 -6.66 4.73
CA GLY A 156 10.78 -5.66 3.74
C GLY A 156 11.38 -5.99 2.37
N THR A 157 10.56 -6.04 1.34
CA THR A 157 11.02 -6.31 -0.04
C THR A 157 10.76 -5.09 -0.92
N CYS A 158 11.75 -4.71 -1.73
CA CYS A 158 11.60 -3.66 -2.74
C CYS A 158 11.15 -4.21 -4.11
N ASP A 159 11.04 -5.53 -4.27
CA ASP A 159 10.61 -6.19 -5.53
C ASP A 159 9.07 -6.16 -5.64
N TRP A 160 8.52 -4.95 -5.70
CA TRP A 160 7.12 -4.70 -5.99
C TRP A 160 6.92 -3.31 -6.63
N GLY A 161 5.85 -3.21 -7.39
CA GLY A 161 5.42 -2.00 -8.07
C GLY A 161 3.92 -2.05 -8.32
N LEU A 162 3.36 -0.93 -8.80
CA LEU A 162 1.97 -0.87 -9.23
C LEU A 162 1.94 -1.03 -10.75
N ALA A 163 0.88 -1.61 -11.30
CA ALA A 163 0.76 -1.70 -12.76
C ALA A 163 0.82 -0.29 -13.36
N GLY A 164 1.73 -0.08 -14.33
CA GLY A 164 2.01 1.23 -14.92
C GLY A 164 2.97 2.13 -14.11
N TRP A 165 3.49 1.66 -12.96
CA TRP A 165 4.40 2.42 -12.11
C TRP A 165 5.33 1.49 -11.31
N ASP A 166 6.61 1.38 -11.71
CA ASP A 166 7.61 0.43 -11.18
C ASP A 166 7.26 -1.07 -11.31
N ALA A 167 6.22 -1.44 -12.05
CA ALA A 167 6.06 -2.83 -12.44
C ALA A 167 7.20 -3.21 -13.40
N PRO A 168 7.91 -4.33 -13.20
CA PRO A 168 8.73 -4.89 -14.27
C PRO A 168 7.83 -5.14 -15.49
N ASP A 169 8.32 -4.83 -16.68
CA ASP A 169 7.58 -4.98 -17.94
C ASP A 169 6.97 -6.39 -18.02
N LEU A 170 5.64 -6.46 -18.06
CA LEU A 170 4.90 -7.70 -18.35
C LEU A 170 4.47 -7.65 -19.82
N ASP A 171 4.63 -8.76 -20.54
CA ASP A 171 4.23 -8.85 -21.94
C ASP A 171 2.69 -8.78 -22.09
N PRO A 172 2.16 -8.15 -23.16
CA PRO A 172 0.73 -8.06 -23.40
C PRO A 172 0.09 -9.45 -23.57
N GLY A 173 -0.94 -9.76 -22.77
CA GLY A 173 -1.71 -11.01 -22.88
C GLY A 173 -1.32 -12.11 -21.90
N GLU A 174 -0.36 -11.88 -21.01
CA GLU A 174 -0.29 -12.66 -19.77
C GLU A 174 -1.40 -12.17 -18.83
N ASP A 175 -2.45 -12.98 -18.64
CA ASP A 175 -3.31 -12.85 -17.47
C ASP A 175 -2.52 -13.39 -16.27
N PRO A 176 -2.09 -12.57 -15.29
CA PRO A 176 -1.33 -13.09 -14.16
C PRO A 176 -2.21 -13.92 -13.21
N TYR A 177 -3.50 -14.12 -13.54
CA TYR A 177 -4.52 -14.66 -12.66
C TYR A 177 -5.46 -15.71 -13.28
N ASN A 178 -5.27 -16.12 -14.56
CA ASN A 178 -5.84 -17.36 -15.14
C ASN A 178 -4.86 -18.08 -16.07
#